data_AF-A0A973G738-F1
#
_entry.id   AF-A0A973G738-F1
#
_cell.length_a   1.000
_cell.length_b   1.000
_cell.length_c   1.000
_cell.angle_alpha   90.00
_cell.angle_beta   90.00
_cell.angle_gamma   90.00
#
_symmetry.space_group_name_H-M   'P 1'
#
loop_
_entity.id
_entity.type
_entity.pdbx_description
1 polymer ?
#
loop_
_entity_poly.entity_id
_entity_poly.type
_entity_poly.pdbx_seq_one_letter_code
_entity_poly.pdbx_strand_id
1 'polypeptide(L)'
;LWHGRTQLKFVNGIADRFNEIKSDLLDTLTTLQNMAFRRGRLHINLTADAEGIALLTEGVADLLRRLSGNGGIGNPSSPPLSPINTGFFIPAQVSYVAKVLSAPAYDDPLAASLSMLGRQLSSGYLYKHIRVQGGAYGGMSQYDPMSGTFALLSYRDPHIVNTLNVYREAVDFISRNKTSGEELEKTIIGTIGALDKPIDPASRGYIAMIRDFTGLTDEDRLKFRNSILDMTPELLLEAASRYFSAASDSAVISVYSSYENLQKANEVLAQKLTVEALT
;
A
#
# COMPACT_ATOMS: atom_id res chain seq x y z
N LEU A 1 4.43 -9.84 2.27
CA LEU A 1 5.22 -11.10 2.07
C LEU A 1 4.57 -12.08 1.10
N TRP A 2 3.24 -12.18 1.05
CA TRP A 2 2.52 -13.24 0.32
C TRP A 2 2.16 -12.97 -1.15
N HIS A 3 2.40 -11.75 -1.66
CA HIS A 3 1.97 -11.35 -3.02
C HIS A 3 3.06 -10.58 -3.80
N GLY A 4 4.33 -10.73 -3.41
CA GLY A 4 5.46 -10.03 -4.04
C GLY A 4 6.53 -10.96 -4.59
N ARG A 5 7.70 -10.40 -4.93
CA ARG A 5 8.85 -11.14 -5.48
C ARG A 5 9.20 -12.40 -4.67
N THR A 6 9.25 -12.30 -3.35
CA THR A 6 9.59 -13.45 -2.50
C THR A 6 8.61 -14.60 -2.68
N GLN A 7 7.32 -14.30 -2.87
CA GLN A 7 6.32 -15.32 -3.16
C GLN A 7 6.52 -15.91 -4.56
N LEU A 8 6.84 -15.08 -5.57
CA LEU A 8 7.14 -15.57 -6.92
C LEU A 8 8.33 -16.54 -6.90
N LYS A 9 9.43 -16.17 -6.24
CA LYS A 9 10.61 -17.04 -6.07
C LYS A 9 10.26 -18.33 -5.36
N PHE A 10 9.46 -18.24 -4.29
CA PHE A 10 8.99 -19.40 -3.53
C PHE A 10 8.17 -20.37 -4.40
N VAL A 11 7.19 -19.85 -5.16
CA VAL A 11 6.34 -20.68 -6.02
C VAL A 11 7.14 -21.30 -7.17
N ASN A 12 8.05 -20.55 -7.81
CA ASN A 12 8.93 -21.11 -8.84
C ASN A 12 9.83 -22.22 -8.27
N GLY A 13 10.42 -22.00 -7.09
CA GLY A 13 11.24 -23.03 -6.44
C GLY A 13 10.46 -24.30 -6.09
N ILE A 14 9.18 -24.19 -5.74
CA ILE A 14 8.29 -25.34 -5.56
C ILE A 14 8.04 -26.04 -6.90
N ALA A 15 7.75 -25.29 -7.95
CA ALA A 15 7.44 -25.85 -9.27
C ALA A 15 8.64 -26.63 -9.84
N ASP A 16 9.84 -26.06 -9.75
CA ASP A 16 11.07 -26.67 -10.29
C ASP A 16 11.44 -27.98 -9.58
N ARG A 17 11.12 -28.10 -8.28
CA ARG A 17 11.49 -29.24 -7.43
C ARG A 17 10.30 -30.12 -7.06
N PHE A 18 9.15 -29.94 -7.72
CA PHE A 18 7.89 -30.54 -7.28
C PHE A 18 7.96 -32.05 -7.06
N ASN A 19 8.63 -32.78 -7.97
CA ASN A 19 8.77 -34.24 -7.87
C ASN A 19 9.58 -34.69 -6.64
N GLU A 20 10.51 -33.86 -6.16
CA GLU A 20 11.34 -34.14 -4.98
C GLU A 20 10.60 -33.81 -3.68
N ILE A 21 9.86 -32.70 -3.66
CA ILE A 21 9.29 -32.13 -2.42
C ILE A 21 7.80 -32.42 -2.24
N LYS A 22 7.17 -33.20 -3.14
CA LYS A 22 5.71 -33.42 -3.15
C LYS A 22 5.17 -33.88 -1.79
N SER A 23 5.86 -34.83 -1.14
CA SER A 23 5.44 -35.35 0.17
C SER A 23 5.54 -34.28 1.26
N ASP A 24 6.67 -33.58 1.34
CA ASP A 24 6.88 -32.49 2.31
C ASP A 24 5.88 -31.34 2.11
N LEU A 25 5.55 -31.02 0.85
CA LEU A 25 4.53 -30.03 0.52
C LEU A 25 3.14 -30.47 0.99
N LEU A 26 2.78 -31.75 0.79
CA LEU A 26 1.52 -32.30 1.28
C LEU A 26 1.45 -32.19 2.81
N ASP A 27 2.50 -32.59 3.51
CA ASP A 27 2.56 -32.50 4.98
C ASP A 27 2.46 -31.06 5.47
N THR A 28 3.09 -30.12 4.76
CA THR A 28 3.01 -28.68 5.04
C THR A 28 1.58 -28.17 4.83
N LEU A 29 0.93 -28.53 3.73
CA LEU A 29 -0.45 -28.13 3.44
C LEU A 29 -1.44 -28.73 4.45
N THR A 30 -1.25 -29.98 4.86
CA THR A 30 -2.05 -30.62 5.92
C THR A 30 -1.83 -29.92 7.26
N THR A 31 -0.60 -29.52 7.57
CA THR A 31 -0.31 -28.73 8.78
C THR A 31 -1.00 -27.36 8.73
N LEU A 32 -0.91 -26.64 7.61
CA LEU A 32 -1.59 -25.36 7.41
C LEU A 32 -3.12 -25.50 7.48
N GLN A 33 -3.69 -26.53 6.87
CA GLN A 33 -5.11 -26.84 6.96
C GLN A 33 -5.54 -27.01 8.41
N ASN A 34 -4.78 -27.82 9.17
CA ASN A 34 -5.04 -28.05 10.58
C ASN A 34 -4.89 -26.78 11.41
N MET A 35 -4.03 -25.83 11.03
CA MET A 35 -3.86 -24.54 11.70
C MET A 35 -4.98 -23.55 11.38
N ALA A 36 -5.39 -23.43 10.12
CA ALA A 36 -6.33 -22.43 9.63
C ALA A 36 -7.80 -22.79 9.89
N PHE A 37 -8.19 -24.05 9.69
CA PHE A 37 -9.57 -24.50 9.82
C PHE A 37 -9.90 -24.94 11.26
N ARG A 38 -9.90 -23.96 12.17
CA ARG A 38 -10.19 -24.16 13.60
C ARG A 38 -11.33 -23.26 14.06
N ARG A 39 -12.05 -23.71 15.09
CA ARG A 39 -13.07 -22.87 15.75
C ARG A 39 -12.44 -21.74 16.57
N GLY A 40 -11.26 -21.94 17.14
CA GLY A 40 -10.53 -20.90 17.88
C GLY A 40 -10.08 -19.78 16.95
N ARG A 41 -10.44 -18.53 17.27
CA ARG A 41 -10.22 -17.32 16.45
C ARG A 41 -11.01 -17.25 15.13
N LEU A 42 -12.07 -18.04 15.01
CA LEU A 42 -12.98 -17.92 13.88
C LEU A 42 -13.79 -16.62 13.99
N HIS A 43 -13.71 -15.78 12.97
CA HIS A 43 -14.61 -14.65 12.77
C HIS A 43 -15.48 -14.93 11.55
N ILE A 44 -16.78 -14.72 11.69
CA ILE A 44 -17.75 -14.90 10.60
C ILE A 44 -18.45 -13.57 10.38
N ASN A 45 -18.32 -13.03 9.18
CA ASN A 45 -19.01 -11.81 8.75
C ASN A 45 -20.09 -12.20 7.74
N LEU A 46 -21.36 -11.95 8.08
CA LEU A 46 -22.49 -12.27 7.23
C LEU A 46 -23.08 -10.99 6.66
N THR A 47 -23.36 -10.98 5.36
CA THR A 47 -24.00 -9.84 4.69
C THR A 47 -25.03 -10.37 3.70
N ALA A 48 -26.31 -10.21 4.06
CA ALA A 48 -27.46 -10.59 3.25
C ALA A 48 -28.68 -9.78 3.70
N ASP A 49 -29.82 -9.98 3.04
CA ASP A 49 -31.12 -9.58 3.57
C ASP A 49 -31.53 -10.47 4.77
N ALA A 50 -32.68 -10.18 5.38
CA ALA A 50 -33.13 -10.88 6.58
C ALA A 50 -33.31 -12.40 6.38
N GLU A 51 -33.83 -12.81 5.21
CA GLU A 51 -34.00 -14.23 4.87
C GLU A 51 -32.64 -14.91 4.69
N GLY A 52 -31.73 -14.29 3.95
CA GLY A 52 -30.38 -14.81 3.75
C GLY A 52 -29.58 -14.90 5.05
N ILE A 53 -29.72 -13.94 5.98
CA ILE A 53 -29.08 -14.02 7.30
C ILE A 53 -29.62 -15.22 8.10
N ALA A 54 -30.93 -15.50 8.06
CA ALA A 54 -31.50 -16.66 8.73
C ALA A 54 -30.92 -17.97 8.17
N LEU A 55 -30.89 -18.11 6.83
CA LEU A 55 -30.33 -19.28 6.15
C LEU A 55 -28.83 -19.47 6.43
N LEU A 56 -28.05 -18.39 6.37
CA LEU A 56 -26.60 -18.44 6.62
C LEU A 56 -26.30 -18.78 8.08
N THR A 57 -27.08 -18.25 9.03
CA THR A 57 -26.90 -18.54 10.45
C THR A 57 -27.13 -20.02 10.75
N GLU A 58 -28.15 -20.64 10.14
CA GLU A 58 -28.39 -22.07 10.23
C GLU A 58 -27.22 -22.88 9.64
N GLY A 59 -26.75 -22.50 8.44
CA GLY A 59 -25.61 -23.16 7.79
C GLY A 59 -24.29 -23.04 8.56
N VAL A 60 -24.06 -21.90 9.22
CA VAL A 60 -22.88 -21.67 10.08
C VAL A 60 -22.85 -22.66 11.24
N ALA A 61 -23.99 -23.03 11.82
CA ALA A 61 -24.02 -24.00 12.92
C ALA A 61 -23.51 -25.39 12.50
N ASP A 62 -23.75 -25.80 11.24
CA ASP A 62 -23.18 -27.04 10.70
C ASP A 62 -21.67 -26.93 10.46
N LEU A 63 -21.21 -25.80 9.89
CA LEU A 63 -19.78 -25.52 9.71
C LEU A 63 -19.04 -25.57 11.05
N LEU A 64 -19.57 -24.91 12.09
CA LEU A 64 -18.95 -24.87 13.41
C LEU A 64 -18.78 -26.28 13.99
N ARG A 65 -19.73 -27.20 13.77
CA ARG A 65 -19.65 -28.61 14.21
C ARG A 65 -18.52 -29.39 13.52
N ARG A 66 -18.15 -29.04 12.29
CA ARG A 66 -17.09 -29.73 11.50
C ARG A 66 -15.69 -29.20 11.78
N LEU A 67 -15.55 -27.99 12.33
CA LEU A 67 -14.26 -27.39 12.63
C LEU A 67 -13.65 -27.97 13.91
N SER A 68 -12.35 -28.25 13.86
CA SER A 68 -11.59 -28.78 15.01
C SER A 68 -11.51 -27.77 16.18
N GLY A 69 -11.47 -28.29 17.41
CA GLY A 69 -11.43 -27.51 18.65
C GLY A 69 -10.02 -27.07 19.06
N ASN A 70 -9.94 -25.85 19.63
CA ASN A 70 -8.78 -25.14 20.20
C ASN A 70 -7.38 -25.56 19.75
N GLY A 71 -6.75 -24.68 18.96
CA GLY A 71 -5.32 -24.70 18.69
C GLY A 71 -4.54 -23.76 19.60
N GLY A 72 -3.32 -24.15 19.97
CA GLY A 72 -2.40 -23.28 20.70
C GLY A 72 -2.08 -21.98 19.94
N ILE A 73 -1.83 -20.91 20.69
CA ILE A 73 -1.36 -19.64 20.16
C ILE A 73 0.10 -19.83 19.76
N GLY A 74 0.38 -19.91 18.46
CA GLY A 74 1.73 -19.66 17.96
C GLY A 74 2.08 -18.19 18.18
N ASN A 75 3.32 -17.91 18.56
CA ASN A 75 3.87 -16.55 18.57
C ASN A 75 4.56 -16.33 17.22
N PRO A 76 3.90 -15.71 16.22
CA PRO A 76 4.57 -15.40 14.97
C PRO A 76 5.66 -14.35 15.24
N SER A 77 6.87 -14.62 14.75
CA SER A 77 7.92 -13.61 14.66
C SER A 77 7.98 -13.09 13.23
N SER A 78 7.92 -11.77 13.05
CA SER A 78 8.22 -11.16 11.76
C SER A 78 9.73 -11.23 11.50
N PRO A 79 10.18 -11.52 10.28
CA PRO A 79 11.59 -11.40 9.94
C PRO A 79 12.01 -9.92 10.07
N PRO A 80 13.25 -9.64 10.52
CA PRO A 80 13.76 -8.29 10.51
C PRO A 80 13.83 -7.79 9.06
N LEU A 81 13.31 -6.58 8.82
CA LEU A 81 13.42 -5.89 7.55
C LEU A 81 14.46 -4.78 7.69
N SER A 82 15.34 -4.66 6.71
CA SER A 82 16.29 -3.55 6.61
C SER A 82 15.97 -2.71 5.38
N PRO A 83 16.07 -1.37 5.46
CA PRO A 83 15.86 -0.50 4.31
C PRO A 83 16.97 -0.72 3.29
N ILE A 84 16.62 -1.13 2.07
CA ILE A 84 17.57 -1.37 0.98
C ILE A 84 17.03 -0.76 -0.31
N ASN A 85 17.80 0.15 -0.89
CA ASN A 85 17.53 0.65 -2.23
C ASN A 85 17.86 -0.43 -3.25
N THR A 86 16.86 -0.90 -4.01
CA THR A 86 16.99 -2.10 -4.84
C THR A 86 16.52 -1.87 -6.27
N GLY A 87 17.26 -2.40 -7.23
CA GLY A 87 16.90 -2.46 -8.64
C GLY A 87 16.71 -3.91 -9.08
N PHE A 88 15.50 -4.30 -9.45
CA PHE A 88 15.19 -5.61 -10.00
C PHE A 88 15.22 -5.57 -11.51
N PHE A 89 16.15 -6.31 -12.13
CA PHE A 89 16.19 -6.35 -13.58
C PHE A 89 15.16 -7.33 -14.14
N ILE A 90 14.44 -6.85 -15.16
CA ILE A 90 13.43 -7.59 -15.94
C ILE A 90 13.64 -7.27 -17.43
N PRO A 91 13.21 -8.15 -18.36
CA PRO A 91 13.27 -7.86 -19.79
C PRO A 91 12.18 -6.84 -20.17
N ALA A 92 12.40 -5.56 -19.84
CA ALA A 92 11.47 -4.47 -20.11
C ALA A 92 12.18 -3.26 -20.73
N GLN A 93 11.50 -2.59 -21.67
CA GLN A 93 11.97 -1.33 -22.28
C GLN A 93 11.62 -0.09 -21.44
N VAL A 94 10.78 -0.27 -20.43
CA VAL A 94 10.31 0.78 -19.51
C VAL A 94 10.60 0.37 -18.09
N SER A 95 10.55 1.35 -17.20
CA SER A 95 10.84 1.21 -15.77
C SER A 95 9.59 1.41 -14.94
N TYR A 96 9.65 0.92 -13.70
CA TYR A 96 8.67 1.17 -12.65
C TYR A 96 9.46 1.63 -11.44
N VAL A 97 9.32 2.90 -11.09
CA VAL A 97 10.12 3.53 -10.03
C VAL A 97 9.20 3.78 -8.84
N ALA A 98 9.61 3.31 -7.67
CA ALA A 98 8.94 3.58 -6.41
C ALA A 98 9.92 4.21 -5.43
N LYS A 99 9.51 5.31 -4.81
CA LYS A 99 10.14 5.86 -3.60
C LYS A 99 9.09 5.86 -2.49
N VAL A 100 9.34 5.09 -1.44
CA VAL A 100 8.40 4.90 -0.34
C VAL A 100 9.00 5.45 0.93
N LEU A 101 8.23 6.24 1.66
CA LEU A 101 8.56 6.77 2.98
C LEU A 101 7.66 6.09 4.02
N SER A 102 8.16 5.96 5.24
CA SER A 102 7.30 5.62 6.37
C SER A 102 6.30 6.75 6.60
N ALA A 103 5.06 6.39 6.91
CA ALA A 103 3.98 7.33 7.16
C ALA A 103 3.22 6.91 8.42
N PRO A 104 2.61 7.86 9.13
CA PRO A 104 1.84 7.55 10.31
C PRO A 104 0.59 6.72 9.98
N ALA A 105 -0.01 6.15 11.01
CA ALA A 105 -1.26 5.40 10.92
C ALA A 105 -2.47 6.34 10.83
N TYR A 106 -3.67 5.76 10.76
CA TYR A 106 -4.92 6.49 10.53
C TYR A 106 -5.28 7.48 11.64
N ASP A 107 -4.93 7.17 12.88
CA ASP A 107 -5.25 7.94 14.08
C ASP A 107 -4.33 9.16 14.30
N ASP A 108 -3.27 9.28 13.51
CA ASP A 108 -2.35 10.41 13.60
C ASP A 108 -2.99 11.71 13.05
N PRO A 109 -2.77 12.86 13.69
CA PRO A 109 -3.27 14.15 13.23
C PRO A 109 -2.87 14.53 11.79
N LEU A 110 -1.76 14.00 11.27
CA LEU A 110 -1.29 14.26 9.91
C LEU A 110 -2.03 13.42 8.85
N ALA A 111 -2.76 12.37 9.23
CA ALA A 111 -3.33 11.41 8.27
C ALA A 111 -4.27 12.06 7.24
N ALA A 112 -5.10 13.01 7.68
CA ALA A 112 -5.98 13.77 6.79
C ALA A 112 -5.18 14.63 5.79
N SER A 113 -4.18 15.36 6.29
CA SER A 113 -3.28 16.18 5.46
C SER A 113 -2.50 15.33 4.47
N LEU A 114 -1.94 14.18 4.88
CA LEU A 114 -1.20 13.28 3.99
C LEU A 114 -2.07 12.69 2.89
N SER A 115 -3.34 12.37 3.19
CA SER A 115 -4.31 11.93 2.19
C SER A 115 -4.54 13.02 1.12
N MET A 116 -4.68 14.27 1.54
CA MET A 116 -4.83 15.42 0.63
C MET A 116 -3.55 15.70 -0.16
N LEU A 117 -2.38 15.67 0.48
CA LEU A 117 -1.07 15.86 -0.16
C LEU A 117 -0.81 14.77 -1.21
N GLY A 118 -1.11 13.51 -0.90
CA GLY A 118 -1.01 12.40 -1.84
C GLY A 118 -1.91 12.57 -3.07
N ARG A 119 -3.09 13.20 -2.91
CA ARG A 119 -3.94 13.54 -4.04
C ARG A 119 -3.35 14.69 -4.85
N GLN A 120 -2.98 15.79 -4.20
CA GLN A 120 -2.47 17.00 -4.85
C GLN A 120 -1.19 16.71 -5.66
N LEU A 121 -0.29 15.90 -5.12
CA LEU A 121 0.91 15.45 -5.82
C LEU A 121 0.56 14.62 -7.06
N SER A 122 -0.39 13.68 -6.93
CA SER A 122 -0.84 12.82 -8.04
C SER A 122 -1.47 13.61 -9.18
N SER A 123 -2.46 14.45 -8.89
CA SER A 123 -3.22 15.17 -9.92
C SER A 123 -2.50 16.40 -10.46
N GLY A 124 -1.55 16.97 -9.70
CA GLY A 124 -0.80 18.15 -10.07
C GLY A 124 0.61 17.82 -10.52
N TYR A 125 1.56 17.89 -9.58
CA TYR A 125 2.99 17.93 -9.89
C TYR A 125 3.48 16.68 -10.61
N LEU A 126 3.14 15.48 -10.11
CA LEU A 126 3.63 14.22 -10.67
C LEU A 126 3.01 13.96 -12.04
N TYR A 127 1.71 14.19 -12.22
CA TYR A 127 1.07 14.05 -13.53
C TYR A 127 1.76 14.91 -14.59
N LYS A 128 2.03 16.18 -14.29
CA LYS A 128 2.70 17.10 -15.22
C LYS A 128 4.13 16.66 -15.55
N HIS A 129 4.95 16.40 -14.54
CA HIS A 129 6.40 16.23 -14.75
C HIS A 129 6.78 14.79 -15.13
N ILE A 130 6.10 13.77 -14.57
CA ILE A 130 6.38 12.36 -14.89
C ILE A 130 5.71 11.93 -16.19
N ARG A 131 4.42 12.25 -16.37
CA ARG A 131 3.65 11.79 -17.54
C ARG A 131 3.71 12.76 -18.72
N VAL A 132 3.29 14.01 -18.52
CA VAL A 132 3.16 14.96 -19.66
C VAL A 132 4.53 15.34 -20.23
N GLN A 133 5.49 15.67 -19.36
CA GLN A 133 6.84 16.08 -19.77
C GLN A 133 7.81 14.90 -19.86
N GLY A 134 7.76 13.98 -18.90
CA GLY A 134 8.68 12.83 -18.82
C GLY A 134 8.29 11.62 -19.68
N GLY A 135 7.11 11.60 -20.29
CA GLY A 135 6.69 10.55 -21.22
C GLY A 135 6.32 9.19 -20.58
N ALA A 136 6.30 9.09 -19.25
CA ALA A 136 5.82 7.88 -18.58
C ALA A 136 4.31 7.70 -18.76
N TYR A 137 3.82 6.46 -18.68
CA TYR A 137 2.37 6.24 -18.71
C TYR A 137 1.67 6.78 -17.46
N GLY A 138 2.32 6.80 -16.30
CA GLY A 138 1.71 7.35 -15.09
C GLY A 138 2.74 7.82 -14.08
N GLY A 139 2.40 8.90 -13.38
CA GLY A 139 3.06 9.36 -12.17
C GLY A 139 1.99 9.61 -11.11
N MET A 140 2.16 9.05 -9.92
CA MET A 140 1.16 9.11 -8.85
C MET A 140 1.84 9.04 -7.48
N SER A 141 1.06 9.36 -6.46
CA SER A 141 1.42 9.17 -5.08
C SER A 141 0.28 8.55 -4.31
N GLN A 142 0.62 7.77 -3.30
CA GLN A 142 -0.34 7.04 -2.49
C GLN A 142 0.07 7.11 -1.03
N TYR A 143 -0.81 7.63 -0.20
CA TYR A 143 -0.73 7.45 1.24
C TYR A 143 -1.64 6.29 1.63
N ASP A 144 -1.09 5.33 2.36
CA ASP A 144 -1.82 4.21 2.92
C ASP A 144 -1.62 4.16 4.44
N PRO A 145 -2.60 4.63 5.23
CA PRO A 145 -2.50 4.64 6.70
C PRO A 145 -2.55 3.23 7.32
N MET A 146 -3.03 2.22 6.59
CA MET A 146 -3.09 0.84 7.11
C MET A 146 -1.73 0.15 7.00
N SER A 147 -0.98 0.44 5.93
CA SER A 147 0.40 -0.06 5.79
C SER A 147 1.45 0.88 6.37
N GLY A 148 1.08 2.11 6.75
CA GLY A 148 1.99 3.11 7.29
C GLY A 148 3.00 3.59 6.25
N THR A 149 2.55 3.82 5.01
CA THR A 149 3.43 4.21 3.90
C THR A 149 2.92 5.41 3.12
N PHE A 150 3.87 6.22 2.63
CA PHE A 150 3.64 7.24 1.60
C PHE A 150 4.53 6.94 0.42
N ALA A 151 3.94 6.61 -0.73
CA ALA A 151 4.66 6.22 -1.92
C ALA A 151 4.57 7.30 -3.01
N LEU A 152 5.68 7.51 -3.70
CA LEU A 152 5.78 8.21 -4.98
C LEU A 152 6.11 7.15 -6.04
N LEU A 153 5.29 7.05 -7.08
CA LEU A 153 5.27 5.93 -8.01
C LEU A 153 5.25 6.42 -9.45
N SER A 154 5.98 5.73 -10.33
CA SER A 154 5.87 5.86 -11.78
C SER A 154 5.59 4.52 -12.44
N TYR A 155 4.86 4.58 -13.55
CA TYR A 155 4.39 3.39 -14.24
C TYR A 155 4.71 3.48 -15.74
N ARG A 156 5.40 2.45 -16.26
CA ARG A 156 5.90 2.38 -17.64
C ARG A 156 6.67 3.65 -18.01
N ASP A 157 7.74 3.88 -17.26
CA ASP A 157 8.53 5.11 -17.26
C ASP A 157 9.86 4.93 -18.03
N PRO A 158 10.17 5.77 -19.03
CA PRO A 158 11.44 5.68 -19.74
C PRO A 158 12.66 6.16 -18.92
N HIS A 159 12.47 6.81 -17.76
CA HIS A 159 13.55 7.51 -17.05
C HIS A 159 13.61 7.22 -15.55
N ILE A 160 14.66 6.53 -15.08
CA ILE A 160 14.84 6.26 -13.64
C ILE A 160 15.33 7.51 -12.89
N VAL A 161 16.46 8.08 -13.32
CA VAL A 161 17.14 9.18 -12.61
C VAL A 161 16.30 10.45 -12.62
N ASN A 162 15.71 10.80 -13.76
CA ASN A 162 14.84 11.97 -13.88
C ASN A 162 13.63 11.86 -12.96
N THR A 163 13.00 10.68 -12.88
CA THR A 163 11.83 10.47 -12.02
C THR A 163 12.16 10.61 -10.54
N LEU A 164 13.31 10.10 -10.10
CA LEU A 164 13.78 10.30 -8.72
C LEU A 164 14.09 11.78 -8.41
N ASN A 165 14.56 12.55 -9.40
CA ASN A 165 14.72 14.01 -9.27
C ASN A 165 13.36 14.70 -9.15
N VAL A 166 12.40 14.35 -10.01
CA VAL A 166 11.03 14.88 -9.95
C VAL A 166 10.37 14.57 -8.61
N TYR A 167 10.61 13.39 -8.02
CA TYR A 167 10.10 13.07 -6.67
C TYR A 167 10.66 14.01 -5.59
N ARG A 168 11.96 14.29 -5.62
CA ARG A 168 12.58 15.26 -4.70
C ARG A 168 11.98 16.65 -4.90
N GLU A 169 11.89 17.09 -6.15
CA GLU A 169 11.36 18.41 -6.51
C GLU A 169 9.88 18.57 -6.17
N ALA A 170 9.08 17.51 -6.30
CA ALA A 170 7.68 17.51 -5.91
C ALA A 170 7.50 17.69 -4.40
N VAL A 171 8.33 16.99 -3.61
CA VAL A 171 8.36 17.14 -2.14
C VAL A 171 8.82 18.54 -1.74
N ASP A 172 9.89 19.06 -2.36
CA ASP A 172 10.35 20.44 -2.12
C ASP A 172 9.28 21.47 -2.50
N PHE A 173 8.59 21.25 -3.63
CA PHE A 173 7.55 22.15 -4.11
C PHE A 173 6.40 22.23 -3.11
N ILE A 174 5.84 21.09 -2.70
CA ILE A 174 4.67 21.09 -1.82
C ILE A 174 4.99 21.50 -0.38
N SER A 175 6.27 21.42 0.02
CA SER A 175 6.74 21.89 1.34
C SER A 175 7.08 23.38 1.36
N ARG A 176 7.10 24.08 0.22
CA ARG A 176 7.48 25.51 0.15
C ARG A 176 6.43 26.39 -0.50
N ASN A 177 5.50 25.81 -1.25
CA ASN A 177 4.50 26.56 -2.00
C ASN A 177 3.13 26.32 -1.38
N LYS A 178 2.51 27.42 -0.94
CA LYS A 178 1.15 27.41 -0.40
C LYS A 178 0.17 27.04 -1.51
N THR A 179 -0.69 26.06 -1.25
CA THR A 179 -1.78 25.67 -2.14
C THR A 179 -2.77 26.84 -2.31
N SER A 180 -3.23 27.11 -3.53
CA SER A 180 -4.25 28.14 -3.74
C SER A 180 -5.60 27.70 -3.16
N GLY A 181 -6.48 28.65 -2.82
CA GLY A 181 -7.81 28.32 -2.31
C GLY A 181 -8.62 27.46 -3.29
N GLU A 182 -8.55 27.75 -4.59
CA GLU A 182 -9.22 26.97 -5.63
C GLU A 182 -8.68 25.54 -5.73
N GLU A 183 -7.37 25.35 -5.65
CA GLU A 183 -6.76 24.02 -5.71
C GLU A 183 -7.05 23.21 -4.43
N LEU A 184 -7.09 23.90 -3.28
CA LEU A 184 -7.48 23.30 -2.02
C LEU A 184 -8.93 22.81 -2.09
N GLU A 185 -9.86 23.64 -2.55
CA GLU A 185 -11.27 23.26 -2.69
C GLU A 185 -11.44 22.04 -3.60
N LYS A 186 -10.77 22.02 -4.76
CA LYS A 186 -10.74 20.84 -5.65
C LYS A 186 -10.19 19.60 -4.95
N THR A 187 -9.13 19.77 -4.16
CA THR A 187 -8.51 18.68 -3.40
C THR A 187 -9.46 18.16 -2.32
N ILE A 188 -10.17 19.03 -1.59
CA ILE A 188 -11.18 18.67 -0.59
C ILE A 188 -12.32 17.89 -1.26
N ILE A 189 -12.96 18.47 -2.28
CA ILE A 189 -14.06 17.83 -3.02
C ILE A 189 -13.64 16.46 -3.52
N GLY A 190 -12.45 16.40 -4.13
CA GLY A 190 -11.91 15.15 -4.61
C GLY A 190 -11.77 14.12 -3.50
N THR A 191 -11.11 14.50 -2.39
CA THR A 191 -10.79 13.58 -1.28
C THR A 191 -12.07 13.07 -0.63
N ILE A 192 -13.04 13.96 -0.36
CA ILE A 192 -14.37 13.57 0.12
C ILE A 192 -15.10 12.67 -0.87
N GLY A 193 -15.05 12.98 -2.17
CA GLY A 193 -15.67 12.15 -3.20
C GLY A 193 -15.07 10.73 -3.28
N ALA A 194 -13.79 10.56 -2.93
CA ALA A 194 -13.18 9.23 -2.82
C ALA A 194 -13.66 8.47 -1.57
N LEU A 195 -13.84 9.17 -0.44
CA LEU A 195 -14.39 8.59 0.79
C LEU A 195 -15.87 8.21 0.66
N ASP A 196 -16.65 8.99 -0.09
CA ASP A 196 -18.10 8.84 -0.23
C ASP A 196 -18.52 8.02 -1.46
N LYS A 197 -17.56 7.34 -2.11
CA LYS A 197 -17.85 6.51 -3.27
C LYS A 197 -18.94 5.47 -2.92
N PRO A 198 -19.96 5.26 -3.76
CA PRO A 198 -20.94 4.20 -3.55
C PRO A 198 -20.26 2.84 -3.46
N ILE A 199 -20.62 2.07 -2.43
CA ILE A 199 -20.08 0.74 -2.15
C ILE A 199 -21.25 -0.23 -2.10
N ASP A 200 -21.12 -1.37 -2.77
CA ASP A 200 -22.12 -2.44 -2.77
C ASP A 200 -22.26 -3.08 -1.36
N PRO A 201 -23.38 -3.77 -1.08
CA PRO A 201 -23.61 -4.34 0.25
C PRO A 201 -22.49 -5.25 0.76
N ALA A 202 -21.96 -6.14 -0.07
CA ALA A 202 -20.93 -7.11 0.33
C ALA A 202 -19.62 -6.39 0.71
N SER A 203 -19.22 -5.41 -0.11
CA SER A 203 -18.05 -4.57 0.18
C SER A 203 -18.25 -3.74 1.46
N ARG A 204 -19.46 -3.23 1.75
CA ARG A 204 -19.75 -2.55 3.03
C ARG A 204 -19.57 -3.47 4.23
N GLY A 205 -20.08 -4.70 4.14
CA GLY A 205 -19.89 -5.72 5.16
C GLY A 205 -18.41 -6.05 5.39
N TYR A 206 -17.64 -6.22 4.32
CA TYR A 206 -16.20 -6.45 4.42
C TYR A 206 -15.46 -5.28 5.08
N ILE A 207 -15.74 -4.04 4.68
CA ILE A 207 -15.16 -2.84 5.28
C ILE A 207 -15.51 -2.75 6.78
N ALA A 208 -16.76 -3.03 7.16
CA ALA A 208 -17.17 -3.04 8.56
C ALA A 208 -16.36 -4.05 9.40
N MET A 209 -16.13 -5.26 8.87
CA MET A 209 -15.29 -6.27 9.52
C MET A 209 -13.83 -5.81 9.65
N ILE A 210 -13.24 -5.24 8.59
CA ILE A 210 -11.86 -4.74 8.67
C ILE A 210 -11.74 -3.64 9.72
N ARG A 211 -12.72 -2.73 9.80
CA ARG A 211 -12.75 -1.67 10.80
C ARG A 211 -12.82 -2.21 12.22
N ASP A 212 -13.62 -3.24 12.46
CA ASP A 212 -13.70 -3.92 13.75
C ASP A 212 -12.33 -4.50 14.13
N PHE A 213 -11.65 -5.17 13.20
CA PHE A 213 -10.32 -5.75 13.42
C PHE A 213 -9.25 -4.70 13.71
N THR A 214 -9.36 -3.50 13.13
CA THR A 214 -8.41 -2.41 13.36
C THR A 214 -8.83 -1.47 14.50
N GLY A 215 -9.99 -1.69 15.12
CA GLY A 215 -10.54 -0.78 16.15
C GLY A 215 -10.94 0.59 15.62
N LEU A 216 -11.21 0.74 14.32
CA LEU A 216 -11.51 2.03 13.69
C LEU A 216 -12.97 2.44 13.90
N THR A 217 -13.20 3.38 14.82
CA THR A 217 -14.54 3.81 15.22
C THR A 217 -15.19 4.76 14.22
N ASP A 218 -16.50 4.95 14.31
CA ASP A 218 -17.18 6.00 13.53
C ASP A 218 -16.76 7.41 13.96
N GLU A 219 -16.36 7.60 15.22
CA GLU A 219 -15.86 8.88 15.71
C GLU A 219 -14.52 9.24 15.05
N ASP A 220 -13.59 8.29 14.93
CA ASP A 220 -12.31 8.49 14.24
C ASP A 220 -12.52 8.83 12.77
N ARG A 221 -13.48 8.16 12.11
CA ARG A 221 -13.85 8.46 10.73
C ARG A 221 -14.43 9.86 10.58
N LEU A 222 -15.30 10.27 11.50
CA LEU A 222 -15.88 11.61 11.49
C LEU A 222 -14.81 12.69 11.74
N LYS A 223 -13.90 12.46 12.71
CA LYS A 223 -12.75 13.34 12.96
C LYS A 223 -11.90 13.51 11.71
N PHE A 224 -11.46 12.40 11.10
CA PHE A 224 -10.67 12.42 9.88
C PHE A 224 -11.36 13.16 8.74
N ARG A 225 -12.67 12.92 8.56
CA ARG A 225 -13.49 13.63 7.56
C ARG A 225 -13.53 15.13 7.82
N ASN A 226 -13.81 15.54 9.06
CA ASN A 226 -13.89 16.95 9.43
C ASN A 226 -12.52 17.62 9.25
N SER A 227 -11.42 16.96 9.59
CA SER A 227 -10.07 17.47 9.32
C SER A 227 -9.81 17.74 7.83
N ILE A 228 -10.37 16.94 6.91
CA ILE A 228 -10.29 17.22 5.46
C ILE A 228 -11.13 18.45 5.10
N LEU A 229 -12.36 18.55 5.63
CA LEU A 229 -13.28 19.65 5.33
C LEU A 229 -12.78 21.00 5.87
N ASP A 230 -12.17 20.98 7.05
CA ASP A 230 -11.64 22.16 7.76
C ASP A 230 -10.19 22.48 7.35
N MET A 231 -9.62 21.77 6.38
CA MET A 231 -8.24 21.97 5.95
C MET A 231 -8.04 23.37 5.40
N THR A 232 -6.93 24.00 5.78
CA THR A 232 -6.50 25.30 5.23
C THR A 232 -5.19 25.16 4.46
N PRO A 233 -4.86 26.11 3.57
CA PRO A 233 -3.57 26.06 2.88
C PRO A 233 -2.36 26.12 3.81
N GLU A 234 -2.49 26.82 4.95
CA GLU A 234 -1.44 26.92 5.98
C GLU A 234 -1.21 25.57 6.66
N LEU A 235 -2.28 24.90 7.10
CA LEU A 235 -2.19 23.58 7.72
C LEU A 235 -1.60 22.54 6.77
N LEU A 236 -1.98 22.60 5.49
CA LEU A 236 -1.48 21.67 4.48
C LEU A 236 0.01 21.88 4.18
N LEU A 237 0.45 23.15 4.11
CA LEU A 237 1.87 23.50 3.93
C LEU A 237 2.72 23.11 5.14
N GLU A 238 2.22 23.36 6.36
CA GLU A 238 2.88 22.96 7.60
C GLU A 238 3.02 21.43 7.68
N ALA A 239 1.93 20.70 7.39
CA ALA A 239 1.93 19.24 7.38
C ALA A 239 2.93 18.67 6.37
N ALA A 240 2.98 19.21 5.15
CA ALA A 240 3.95 18.81 4.14
C ALA A 240 5.39 19.00 4.63
N SER A 241 5.70 20.21 5.11
CA SER A 241 7.04 20.57 5.59
C SER A 241 7.49 19.67 6.74
N ARG A 242 6.62 19.49 7.74
CA ARG A 242 6.90 18.68 8.92
C ARG A 242 7.07 17.21 8.56
N TYR A 243 6.15 16.65 7.79
CA TYR A 243 6.17 15.23 7.45
C TYR A 243 7.36 14.86 6.59
N PHE A 244 7.56 15.54 5.45
CA PHE A 244 8.60 15.14 4.50
C PHE A 244 10.01 15.40 5.03
N SER A 245 10.19 16.39 5.92
CA SER A 245 11.45 16.57 6.65
C SER A 245 11.73 15.39 7.57
N ALA A 246 10.77 15.00 8.41
CA ALA A 246 10.92 13.91 9.37
C ALA A 246 11.03 12.53 8.72
N ALA A 247 10.32 12.30 7.61
CA ALA A 247 10.29 11.00 6.93
C ALA A 247 11.46 10.78 5.96
N SER A 248 12.28 11.80 5.69
CA SER A 248 13.33 11.77 4.67
C SER A 248 14.33 10.61 4.83
N ASP A 249 14.76 10.33 6.06
CA ASP A 249 15.70 9.26 6.38
C ASP A 249 15.09 7.85 6.29
N SER A 250 13.75 7.75 6.27
CA SER A 250 13.03 6.48 6.11
C SER A 250 12.85 6.06 4.66
N ALA A 251 13.26 6.90 3.71
CA ALA A 251 12.97 6.69 2.30
C ALA A 251 13.71 5.46 1.72
N VAL A 252 12.96 4.58 1.07
CA VAL A 252 13.48 3.42 0.34
C VAL A 252 13.06 3.48 -1.13
N ILE A 253 13.99 3.16 -2.01
CA ILE A 253 13.77 3.13 -3.47
C ILE A 253 13.73 1.69 -3.96
N SER A 254 12.71 1.36 -4.75
CA SER A 254 12.64 0.11 -5.49
C SER A 254 12.37 0.40 -6.96
N VAL A 255 13.17 -0.19 -7.85
CA VAL A 255 13.04 0.00 -9.30
C VAL A 255 12.93 -1.35 -10.00
N TYR A 256 12.00 -1.48 -10.93
CA TYR A 256 11.99 -2.58 -11.91
C TYR A 256 12.32 -2.01 -13.28
N SER A 257 13.36 -2.51 -13.95
CA SER A 257 13.78 -2.02 -15.28
C SER A 257 14.69 -3.03 -15.99
N SER A 258 15.21 -2.71 -17.17
CA SER A 258 16.28 -3.51 -17.78
C SER A 258 17.57 -3.43 -16.96
N TYR A 259 18.41 -4.46 -17.05
CA TYR A 259 19.73 -4.45 -16.41
C TYR A 259 20.56 -3.25 -16.87
N GLU A 260 20.56 -2.96 -18.17
CA GLU A 260 21.29 -1.83 -18.74
C GLU A 260 20.81 -0.48 -18.17
N ASN A 261 19.50 -0.26 -18.05
CA ASN A 261 18.96 0.98 -17.49
C ASN A 261 19.31 1.14 -16.01
N LEU A 262 19.29 0.05 -15.24
CA LEU A 262 19.69 0.07 -13.82
C LEU A 262 21.18 0.41 -13.68
N GLN A 263 22.06 -0.14 -14.52
CA GLN A 263 23.49 0.19 -14.51
C GLN A 263 23.72 1.67 -14.88
N LYS A 264 23.10 2.16 -15.96
CA LYS A 264 23.16 3.58 -16.34
C LYS A 264 22.66 4.51 -15.22
N ALA A 265 21.56 4.14 -14.55
CA ALA A 265 21.08 4.89 -13.40
C ALA A 265 22.10 4.90 -12.26
N ASN A 266 22.69 3.73 -11.96
CA ASN A 266 23.75 3.60 -10.97
C ASN A 266 25.04 4.35 -11.32
N GLU A 267 25.29 4.79 -12.55
CA GLU A 267 26.43 5.69 -12.80
C GLU A 267 26.19 7.07 -12.17
N VAL A 268 24.95 7.55 -12.18
CA VAL A 268 24.58 8.92 -11.81
C VAL A 268 24.03 9.04 -10.39
N LEU A 269 23.34 8.03 -9.86
CA LEU A 269 22.69 8.10 -8.55
C LEU A 269 23.72 8.26 -7.42
N ALA A 270 23.43 9.16 -6.47
CA ALA A 270 24.26 9.33 -5.28
C ALA A 270 24.22 8.09 -4.37
N GLN A 271 23.02 7.54 -4.15
CA GLN A 271 22.83 6.25 -3.49
C GLN A 271 22.56 5.19 -4.55
N LYS A 272 23.49 4.25 -4.70
CA LYS A 272 23.38 3.18 -5.70
C LYS A 272 22.26 2.21 -5.32
N LEU A 273 21.57 1.69 -6.33
CA LEU A 273 20.64 0.58 -6.20
C LEU A 273 21.44 -0.72 -6.12
N THR A 274 21.10 -1.58 -5.18
CA THR A 274 21.53 -2.99 -5.19
C THR A 274 20.80 -3.68 -6.33
N VAL A 275 21.53 -4.12 -7.36
CA VAL A 275 20.92 -4.72 -8.56
C VAL A 275 20.80 -6.23 -8.38
N GLU A 276 19.58 -6.74 -8.54
CA GLU A 276 19.26 -8.17 -8.37
C GLU A 276 18.36 -8.69 -9.50
N ALA A 277 18.44 -9.99 -9.75
CA ALA A 277 17.48 -10.68 -10.61
C ALA A 277 16.10 -10.75 -9.93
N LEU A 278 15.04 -10.60 -10.74
CA LEU A 278 13.67 -10.77 -10.25
C LEU A 278 13.44 -12.18 -9.71
N THR A 279 13.95 -13.19 -10.41
CA THR A 279 13.91 -14.62 -10.03
C THR A 279 15.33 -15.10 -9.81
#